data_AF-A0A2T2SHM1-F1
#
_entry.id   AF-A0A2T2SHM1-F1
#
_cell.length_a   1.000
_cell.length_b   1.000
_cell.length_c   1.000
_cell.angle_alpha   90.00
_cell.angle_beta   90.00
_cell.angle_gamma   90.00
#
_symmetry.space_group_name_H-M   'P 1'
#
loop_
_entity.id
_entity.type
_entity.pdbx_description
1 polymer ?
#
loop_
_entity_poly.entity_id
_entity_poly.type
_entity_poly.pdbx_seq_one_letter_code
_entity_poly.pdbx_strand_id
1 'polypeptide(L)' 'MLRYLTAGESHGEAIVGILEGAPAQLPLAPDDINEHLARRW' A
#
# COMPACT_ATOMS: atom_id res chain seq x y z
N MET A 1 -4.18 -15.82 7.50
CA MET A 1 -2.74 -15.61 7.21
C MET A 1 -2.63 -14.31 6.44
N LEU A 2 -1.73 -13.41 6.83
CA LEU A 2 -1.55 -12.13 6.15
C LEU A 2 -0.80 -12.33 4.82
N ARG A 3 -1.27 -11.73 3.73
CA ARG A 3 -0.65 -11.81 2.40
C ARG A 3 -0.63 -10.45 1.73
N TYR A 4 0.40 -10.17 0.94
CA TYR A 4 0.45 -8.96 0.12
C TYR A 4 0.87 -9.26 -1.32
N LEU A 5 0.39 -8.44 -2.24
CA LEU A 5 0.69 -8.47 -3.66
C LEU A 5 1.00 -7.05 -4.15
N THR A 6 1.86 -6.95 -5.16
CA THR A 6 2.23 -5.68 -5.80
C THR A 6 2.11 -5.80 -7.31
N ALA A 7 1.68 -4.74 -7.97
CA ALA A 7 1.60 -4.65 -9.42
C ALA A 7 1.91 -3.22 -9.89
N GLY A 8 2.25 -3.08 -11.16
CA GLY A 8 2.56 -1.79 -11.79
C GLY A 8 3.93 -1.79 -12.45
N GLU A 9 4.08 -0.89 -13.43
CA GLU A 9 5.32 -0.68 -14.19
C GLU A 9 5.95 0.64 -13.80
N SER A 10 7.28 0.77 -13.87
CA SER A 10 7.99 1.98 -13.46
C SER A 10 7.57 3.25 -14.21
N HIS A 11 7.08 3.12 -15.44
CA HIS A 11 6.57 4.22 -16.27
C HIS A 11 5.09 4.03 -16.65
N GLY A 12 4.39 3.14 -15.94
CA GLY A 12 2.95 2.95 -16.11
C GLY A 12 2.16 4.08 -15.46
N GLU A 13 0.84 4.06 -15.63
CA GLU A 13 -0.06 5.05 -15.04
C GLU A 13 -0.04 5.02 -13.51
N ALA A 14 0.11 3.84 -12.91
CA ALA A 14 0.10 3.66 -11.45
C ALA A 14 0.84 2.40 -10.99
N ILE A 15 1.14 2.38 -9.69
CA ILE A 15 1.53 1.18 -8.93
C ILE A 15 0.44 0.84 -7.92
N VAL A 16 0.24 -0.45 -7.65
CA VAL A 16 -0.83 -0.95 -6.79
C VAL A 16 -0.28 -1.96 -5.78
N GLY A 17 -0.71 -1.84 -4.52
CA GLY A 17 -0.48 -2.83 -3.46
C GLY A 17 -1.80 -3.36 -2.93
N ILE A 18 -1.90 -4.68 -2.74
CA ILE A 18 -3.07 -5.36 -2.17
C ILE A 18 -2.64 -6.09 -0.90
N LEU A 19 -3.36 -5.90 0.20
CA LEU A 19 -3.14 -6.58 1.48
C LEU A 19 -4.38 -7.41 1.84
N GLU A 20 -4.22 -8.72 1.97
CA GLU A 20 -5.29 -9.66 2.31
C GLU A 20 -5.09 -10.22 3.72
N GLY A 21 -6.22 -10.46 4.41
CA GLY A 21 -6.23 -11.03 5.76
C GLY A 21 -5.93 -10.04 6.88
N ALA A 22 -6.05 -8.74 6.61
CA ALA A 22 -6.00 -7.70 7.64
C ALA A 22 -7.27 -7.74 8.51
N PRO A 23 -7.16 -7.44 9.83
CA PRO A 23 -8.31 -7.36 10.70
C PRO A 23 -9.22 -6.19 10.30
N ALA A 24 -10.52 -6.34 10.54
CA ALA A 24 -11.47 -5.26 10.37
C ALA A 24 -11.19 -4.13 11.36
N GLN A 25 -11.64 -2.91 11.02
CA GLN A 25 -11.53 -1.70 11.86
C GLN A 25 -10.09 -1.29 12.21
N LEU A 26 -9.08 -1.79 11.48
CA LEU A 26 -7.74 -1.24 11.52
C LEU A 26 -7.80 0.24 11.09
N PRO A 27 -7.43 1.20 11.98
CA PRO A 27 -7.37 2.60 11.58
C PRO A 27 -6.29 2.75 10.50
N LEU A 28 -6.70 3.23 9.33
CA LEU A 28 -5.82 3.47 8.21
C LEU A 28 -6.38 4.63 7.40
N ALA A 29 -5.58 5.67 7.23
CA ALA A 29 -5.85 6.82 6.39
C ALA A 29 -4.83 6.89 5.23
N PRO A 30 -5.16 7.58 4.13
CA PRO A 30 -4.20 7.80 3.04
C PRO A 30 -2.90 8.46 3.52
N ASP A 31 -2.97 9.36 4.50
CA ASP A 31 -1.81 10.09 5.02
C ASP A 31 -0.77 9.18 5.69
N ASP A 32 -1.22 8.10 6.34
CA ASP A 32 -0.31 7.09 6.91
C ASP A 32 0.59 6.50 5.80
N ILE A 33 0.00 6.18 4.64
CA ILE A 33 0.74 5.64 3.50
C ILE A 33 1.63 6.70 2.85
N ASN A 34 1.11 7.92 2.68
CA ASN A 34 1.85 9.03 2.08
C ASN A 34 3.11 9.40 2.88
N GLU A 35 3.03 9.40 4.22
CA GLU A 35 4.19 9.64 5.08
C GLU A 35 5.27 8.58 4.84
N HIS A 36 4.90 7.31 4.74
CA HIS A 36 5.84 6.22 4.46
C HIS A 36 6.44 6.30 3.05
N LEU A 37 5.66 6.70 2.05
CA LEU A 37 6.16 6.90 0.68
C LEU A 37 7.14 8.07 0.61
N ALA A 38 6.87 9.18 1.30
CA ALA A 38 7.74 10.36 1.31
C ALA A 38 9.12 10.10 1.93
N ARG A 39 9.23 9.13 2.86
CA ARG A 39 10.54 8.72 3.43
C ARG A 39 11.44 7.99 2.43
N ARG A 40 10.88 7.54 1.32
CA ARG A 40 11.52 6.65 0.36
C ARG A 40 12.38 7.39 -0.67
N TRP A 41 12.94 8.53 -0.28
CA TRP A 41 13.88 9.41 -1.02
C TRP A 41 13.29 10.12 -2.23
#